data_AF-A0A7W1GNE0-F1
#
_entry.id   AF-A0A7W1GNE0-F1
#
_cell.length_a   1.000
_cell.length_b   1.000
_cell.length_c   1.000
_cell.angle_alpha   90.00
_cell.angle_beta   90.00
_cell.angle_gamma   90.00
#
_symmetry.space_group_name_H-M   'P 1'
#
loop_
_entity.id
_entity.type
_entity.pdbx_description
1 polymer ?
#
loop_
_entity_poly.entity_id
_entity_poly.type
_entity_poly.pdbx_seq_one_letter_code
_entity_poly.pdbx_strand_id
1 'polypeptide(L)'
;MAQPAEETIWLTQEAYEHLHGELDHLRGGRAELSARIGEARDEGDLRENGAYHAAKEEQGKAEARIRQLEDIMRRAQVGEAPADNGVVGPGMIVTVRFAGDDDTESFVLGSRELATDPSMDLQVFSPQSPLGNAIAGTSVGDSATYAAPNGRDVTVEVVDAKPFRG
;
A
#
# COMPACT_ATOMS: atom_id res chain seq x y z
N MET A 1 1.12 -6.04 28.35
CA MET A 1 0.70 -6.33 26.97
C MET A 1 1.17 -5.15 26.12
N ALA A 2 2.14 -5.34 25.23
CA ALA A 2 2.58 -4.28 24.34
C ALA A 2 1.48 -4.07 23.29
N GLN A 3 0.98 -2.85 23.18
CA GLN A 3 0.08 -2.46 22.11
C GLN A 3 0.85 -2.66 20.79
N PRO A 4 0.28 -3.27 19.74
CA PRO A 4 0.90 -3.20 18.43
C PRO A 4 0.95 -1.71 18.08
N ALA A 5 2.15 -1.18 17.82
CA ALA A 5 2.26 0.16 17.26
C ALA A 5 1.43 0.19 15.98
N GLU A 6 0.40 1.03 15.91
CA GLU A 6 -0.37 1.20 14.69
C GLU A 6 0.59 1.64 13.57
N GLU A 7 0.85 0.74 12.62
CA GLU A 7 1.80 0.94 11.53
C GLU A 7 1.37 2.18 10.74
N THR A 8 2.18 3.23 10.80
CA THR A 8 1.93 4.48 10.05
C THR A 8 2.12 4.21 8.57
N ILE A 9 1.08 4.48 7.79
CA ILE A 9 1.11 4.31 6.33
C ILE A 9 1.51 5.64 5.73
N TRP A 10 2.72 5.71 5.18
CA TRP A 10 3.14 6.91 4.47
C TRP A 10 2.48 6.95 3.09
N LEU A 11 1.90 8.10 2.73
CA LEU A 11 1.30 8.34 1.43
C LEU A 11 1.82 9.66 0.84
N THR A 12 2.00 9.69 -0.47
CA THR A 12 2.09 10.97 -1.18
C THR A 12 0.73 11.68 -1.13
N GLN A 13 0.73 13.00 -1.32
CA GLN A 13 -0.52 13.76 -1.45
C GLN A 13 -1.43 13.20 -2.55
N GLU A 14 -0.87 12.86 -3.70
CA GLU A 14 -1.60 12.31 -4.84
C GLU A 14 -2.23 10.94 -4.54
N ALA A 15 -1.47 10.03 -3.92
CA ALA A 15 -1.99 8.72 -3.53
C ALA A 15 -3.11 8.85 -2.47
N TYR A 16 -2.95 9.77 -1.52
CA TYR A 16 -3.98 10.07 -0.54
C TYR A 16 -5.26 10.57 -1.19
N GLU A 17 -5.16 11.53 -2.11
CA GLU A 17 -6.31 12.08 -2.84
C GLU A 17 -7.02 11.03 -3.68
N HIS A 18 -6.27 10.16 -4.35
CA HIS A 18 -6.83 9.06 -5.13
C HIS A 18 -7.62 8.08 -4.24
N LEU A 19 -7.02 7.61 -3.13
CA LEU A 19 -7.67 6.68 -2.20
C LEU A 19 -8.86 7.32 -1.47
N HIS A 20 -8.76 8.61 -1.15
CA HIS A 20 -9.87 9.37 -0.57
C HIS A 20 -11.03 9.53 -1.57
N GLY A 21 -10.71 9.81 -2.84
CA GLY A 21 -11.70 9.88 -3.91
C GLY A 21 -12.42 8.55 -4.14
N GLU A 22 -11.68 7.43 -4.11
CA GLU A 22 -12.26 6.08 -4.16
C GLU A 22 -13.20 5.84 -2.96
N LEU A 23 -12.78 6.20 -1.75
CA LEU A 23 -13.60 6.06 -0.54
C LEU A 23 -14.91 6.86 -0.64
N ASP A 24 -14.85 8.10 -1.10
CA ASP A 24 -16.03 8.95 -1.27
C ASP A 24 -16.97 8.40 -2.34
N HIS A 25 -16.43 7.92 -3.46
CA HIS A 25 -17.23 7.27 -4.51
C HIS A 25 -17.98 6.04 -3.98
N LEU A 26 -17.29 5.15 -3.28
CA LEU A 26 -17.89 3.94 -2.70
C LEU A 26 -18.95 4.28 -1.64
N ARG A 27 -18.70 5.30 -0.81
CA ARG A 27 -19.67 5.78 0.18
C ARG A 27 -20.92 6.37 -0.49
N GLY A 28 -20.75 7.12 -1.57
CA GLY A 28 -21.86 7.67 -2.36
C GLY A 28 -22.72 6.58 -3.00
N GLY A 29 -22.11 5.50 -3.48
CA GLY A 29 -22.79 4.36 -4.10
C GLY A 29 -23.61 3.48 -3.14
N ARG A 30 -23.45 3.61 -1.81
CA ARG A 30 -24.17 2.78 -0.81
C ARG A 30 -25.69 2.87 -0.94
N ALA A 31 -26.21 4.07 -1.20
CA ALA A 31 -27.65 4.29 -1.31
C ALA A 31 -28.22 3.58 -2.56
N GLU A 32 -27.52 3.67 -3.68
CA GLU A 32 -27.92 3.00 -4.94
C GLU A 32 -27.86 1.49 -4.81
N LEU A 33 -26.78 0.93 -4.24
CA LEU A 33 -26.68 -0.51 -3.98
C LEU A 33 -27.80 -1.00 -3.06
N SER A 34 -28.14 -0.24 -2.03
CA SER A 34 -29.23 -0.59 -1.11
C SER A 34 -30.59 -0.55 -1.80
N ALA A 35 -30.82 0.42 -2.70
CA ALA A 35 -32.03 0.50 -3.51
C ALA A 35 -32.16 -0.71 -4.45
N ARG A 36 -31.09 -1.06 -5.19
CA ARG A 36 -31.04 -2.23 -6.08
C ARG A 36 -31.31 -3.54 -5.35
N ILE A 37 -30.76 -3.71 -4.14
CA ILE A 37 -31.05 -4.87 -3.28
C ILE A 37 -32.52 -4.91 -2.88
N GLY A 38 -33.11 -3.75 -2.55
CA GLY A 38 -34.52 -3.60 -2.23
C GLY A 38 -35.42 -3.99 -3.39
N GLU A 39 -35.16 -3.45 -4.58
CA GLU A 39 -35.89 -3.76 -5.81
C GLU A 39 -35.81 -5.25 -6.15
N ALA A 40 -34.60 -5.83 -6.16
CA ALA A 40 -34.42 -7.26 -6.41
C ALA A 40 -35.12 -8.13 -5.35
N ARG A 41 -35.25 -7.64 -4.11
CA ARG A 41 -35.96 -8.35 -3.06
C ARG A 41 -37.47 -8.43 -3.30
N ASP A 42 -38.04 -7.44 -3.98
CA ASP A 42 -39.47 -7.37 -4.27
C ASP A 42 -39.88 -8.23 -5.48
N GLU A 43 -38.91 -8.74 -6.26
CA GLU A 43 -39.13 -9.50 -7.50
C GLU A 43 -39.46 -11.00 -7.31
N GLY A 44 -39.52 -11.52 -6.09
CA GLY A 44 -40.01 -12.89 -5.83
C GLY A 44 -39.16 -13.71 -4.86
N ASP A 45 -38.96 -15.01 -5.14
CA ASP A 45 -38.22 -15.89 -4.24
C ASP A 45 -36.72 -15.56 -4.22
N LEU A 46 -36.26 -15.05 -3.08
CA LEU A 46 -34.87 -14.68 -2.82
C LEU A 46 -33.88 -15.83 -2.98
N ARG A 47 -34.32 -17.09 -2.87
CA ARG A 47 -33.42 -18.23 -3.02
C ARG A 47 -32.94 -18.38 -4.46
N GLU A 48 -33.79 -18.08 -5.43
CA GLU A 48 -33.49 -18.23 -6.85
C GLU A 48 -33.16 -16.90 -7.55
N ASN A 49 -33.36 -15.77 -6.87
CA ASN A 49 -33.07 -14.46 -7.43
C ASN A 49 -31.56 -14.18 -7.54
N GLY A 50 -30.99 -14.44 -8.71
CA GLY A 50 -29.60 -14.18 -9.02
C GLY A 50 -29.20 -12.70 -8.92
N ALA A 51 -30.10 -11.76 -9.26
CA ALA A 51 -29.83 -10.32 -9.16
C ALA A 51 -29.69 -9.88 -7.70
N TYR A 52 -30.52 -10.43 -6.80
CA TYR A 52 -30.42 -10.19 -5.36
C TYR A 52 -29.07 -10.67 -4.81
N HIS A 53 -28.67 -11.90 -5.13
CA HIS A 53 -27.38 -12.45 -4.67
C HIS A 53 -26.19 -11.65 -5.21
N ALA A 54 -26.21 -11.27 -6.49
CA ALA A 54 -25.17 -10.46 -7.10
C ALA A 54 -25.06 -9.08 -6.42
N ALA A 55 -26.19 -8.40 -6.19
CA ALA A 55 -26.20 -7.10 -5.53
C ALA A 55 -25.72 -7.19 -4.06
N LYS A 56 -26.06 -8.27 -3.35
CA LYS A 56 -25.55 -8.54 -2.00
C LYS A 56 -24.04 -8.81 -1.97
N GLU A 57 -23.52 -9.52 -2.96
CA GLU A 57 -22.08 -9.77 -3.10
C GLU A 57 -21.33 -8.46 -3.41
N GLU A 58 -21.85 -7.65 -4.34
CA GLU A 58 -21.31 -6.34 -4.69
C GLU A 58 -21.27 -5.40 -3.47
N GLN A 59 -22.38 -5.33 -2.72
CA GLN A 59 -22.42 -4.61 -1.44
C GLN A 59 -21.34 -5.13 -0.47
N GLY A 60 -21.18 -6.45 -0.35
CA GLY A 60 -20.16 -7.05 0.52
C GLY A 60 -18.73 -6.65 0.14
N LYS A 61 -18.42 -6.64 -1.17
CA LYS A 61 -17.12 -6.19 -1.70
C LYS A 61 -16.89 -4.70 -1.45
N ALA A 62 -17.88 -3.86 -1.73
CA ALA A 62 -17.80 -2.42 -1.48
C ALA A 62 -17.56 -2.13 0.01
N GLU A 63 -18.30 -2.77 0.91
CA GLU A 63 -18.14 -2.60 2.36
C GLU A 63 -16.80 -3.14 2.90
N ALA A 64 -16.24 -4.18 2.27
CA ALA A 64 -14.89 -4.63 2.59
C ALA A 64 -13.84 -3.59 2.18
N ARG A 65 -13.93 -3.04 0.97
CA ARG A 65 -13.00 -2.02 0.47
C ARG A 65 -13.11 -0.72 1.25
N ILE A 66 -14.33 -0.27 1.59
CA ILE A 66 -14.52 0.92 2.44
C ILE A 66 -13.81 0.77 3.78
N ARG A 67 -13.96 -0.38 4.45
CA ARG A 67 -13.29 -0.63 5.74
C ARG A 67 -11.77 -0.60 5.61
N GLN A 68 -11.23 -1.17 4.53
CA GLN A 68 -9.79 -1.12 4.23
C GLN A 68 -9.32 0.33 4.03
N LEU A 69 -10.01 1.09 3.17
CA LEU A 69 -9.68 2.49 2.88
C LEU A 69 -9.77 3.37 4.13
N GLU A 70 -10.81 3.20 4.95
CA GLU A 70 -10.94 3.91 6.23
C GLU A 70 -9.77 3.61 7.17
N ASP A 71 -9.33 2.35 7.23
CA ASP A 71 -8.19 1.94 8.04
C ASP A 71 -6.86 2.49 7.53
N ILE A 72 -6.70 2.61 6.20
CA ILE A 72 -5.56 3.28 5.59
C ILE A 72 -5.59 4.77 5.93
N MET A 73 -6.72 5.46 5.70
CA MET A 73 -6.87 6.89 5.97
C MET A 73 -6.61 7.25 7.44
N ARG A 74 -7.02 6.39 8.39
CA ARG A 74 -6.74 6.59 9.82
C ARG A 74 -5.25 6.56 10.16
N ARG A 75 -4.48 5.72 9.47
CA ARG A 75 -3.04 5.51 9.71
C ARG A 75 -2.16 6.32 8.75
N ALA A 76 -2.79 7.02 7.80
CA ALA A 76 -2.09 7.73 6.75
C ALA A 76 -1.34 8.94 7.32
N GLN A 77 -0.02 8.97 7.10
CA GLN A 77 0.77 10.18 7.20
C GLN A 77 1.02 10.67 5.78
N VAL A 78 0.39 11.79 5.43
CA VAL A 78 0.61 12.44 4.13
C VAL A 78 1.86 13.31 4.23
N GLY A 79 2.78 13.11 3.30
CA GLY A 79 3.98 13.92 3.17
C GLY A 79 4.21 14.39 1.73
N GLU A 80 5.10 15.37 1.57
CA GLU A 80 5.62 15.72 0.26
C GLU A 80 6.41 14.53 -0.32
N ALA A 81 6.33 14.34 -1.64
CA ALA A 81 7.20 13.38 -2.32
C ALA A 81 8.65 13.65 -1.86
N PRO A 82 9.39 12.61 -1.44
CA PRO A 82 10.76 12.79 -0.97
C PRO A 82 11.58 13.55 -2.01
N ALA A 83 12.50 14.40 -1.55
CA ALA A 83 13.39 15.12 -2.46
C ALA A 83 14.23 14.11 -3.26
N ASP A 84 14.42 14.37 -4.55
CA ASP A 84 15.35 13.60 -5.40
C ASP A 84 16.80 14.00 -5.08
N ASN A 85 17.25 13.63 -3.89
CA ASN A 85 18.56 13.99 -3.34
C ASN A 85 19.44 12.76 -3.09
N GLY A 86 19.00 11.57 -3.52
CA GLY A 86 19.70 10.31 -3.32
C GLY A 86 19.70 9.79 -1.88
N VAL A 87 18.84 10.31 -0.99
CA VAL A 87 18.68 9.82 0.38
C VAL A 87 17.43 8.96 0.47
N VAL A 88 17.57 7.71 0.92
CA VAL A 88 16.46 6.77 1.03
C VAL A 88 15.43 7.23 2.06
N GLY A 89 14.17 7.28 1.65
CA GLY A 89 13.03 7.61 2.51
C GLY A 89 11.74 6.91 2.07
N PRO A 90 10.68 6.98 2.89
CA PRO A 90 9.37 6.46 2.53
C PRO A 90 8.85 7.11 1.24
N GLY A 91 8.22 6.31 0.37
CA GLY A 91 7.71 6.78 -0.92
C GLY A 91 8.77 6.86 -2.02
N MET A 92 9.86 6.10 -1.90
CA MET A 92 10.92 6.03 -2.92
C MET A 92 11.02 4.66 -3.57
N ILE A 93 11.41 4.65 -4.84
CA ILE A 93 11.99 3.47 -5.49
C ILE A 93 13.46 3.43 -5.08
N VAL A 94 13.85 2.34 -4.43
CA VAL A 94 15.22 2.10 -4.00
C VAL A 94 15.75 0.91 -4.76
N THR A 95 16.95 1.06 -5.32
CA THR A 95 17.72 -0.02 -5.91
C THR A 95 18.87 -0.35 -4.97
N VAL A 96 18.95 -1.61 -4.54
CA VAL A 96 20.02 -2.10 -3.68
C VAL A 96 20.83 -3.19 -4.38
N ARG A 97 22.08 -3.36 -3.95
CA ARG A 97 22.95 -4.48 -4.32
C ARG A 97 23.32 -5.27 -3.08
N PHE A 98 23.20 -6.60 -3.14
CA PHE A 98 23.56 -7.46 -2.01
C PHE A 98 25.06 -7.72 -2.00
N ALA A 99 25.69 -7.66 -0.82
CA ALA A 99 27.12 -7.93 -0.70
C ALA A 99 27.45 -9.38 -1.10
N GLY A 100 28.34 -9.55 -2.08
CA GLY A 100 28.73 -10.85 -2.63
C GLY A 100 27.92 -11.30 -3.84
N ASP A 101 26.98 -10.46 -4.30
CA ASP A 101 26.27 -10.59 -5.57
C ASP A 101 26.46 -9.32 -6.40
N ASP A 102 26.50 -9.45 -7.73
CA ASP A 102 26.54 -8.32 -8.65
C ASP A 102 25.13 -7.88 -9.07
N ASP A 103 24.10 -8.68 -8.75
CA ASP A 103 22.72 -8.38 -9.08
C ASP A 103 22.14 -7.25 -8.20
N THR A 104 21.36 -6.38 -8.85
CA THR A 104 20.63 -5.28 -8.19
C THR A 104 19.14 -5.58 -8.14
N GLU A 105 18.51 -5.29 -7.01
CA GLU A 105 17.06 -5.42 -6.82
C GLU A 105 16.43 -4.05 -6.58
N SER A 106 15.33 -3.76 -7.28
CA SER A 106 14.58 -2.50 -7.13
C SER A 106 13.23 -2.75 -6.49
N PHE A 107 12.83 -1.89 -5.56
CA PHE A 107 11.57 -1.99 -4.85
C PHE A 107 11.08 -0.62 -4.37
N VAL A 108 9.78 -0.54 -4.05
CA VAL A 108 9.18 0.64 -3.42
C VAL A 108 9.30 0.51 -1.91
N LEU A 109 9.89 1.51 -1.26
CA LEU A 109 9.92 1.61 0.21
C LEU A 109 8.66 2.33 0.68
N GLY A 110 7.64 1.60 1.10
CA GLY A 110 6.35 2.17 1.45
C GLY A 110 5.27 1.13 1.79
N SER A 111 4.02 1.57 1.86
CA SER A 111 2.87 0.66 1.99
C SER A 111 2.51 0.05 0.65
N ARG A 112 2.00 -1.19 0.64
CA ARG A 112 1.50 -1.86 -0.58
C ARG A 112 0.42 -1.04 -1.30
N GLU A 113 -0.29 -0.17 -0.59
CA GLU A 113 -1.30 0.72 -1.17
C GLU A 113 -0.70 1.87 -2.00
N LEU A 114 0.62 2.13 -1.91
CA LEU A 114 1.34 3.03 -2.83
C LEU A 114 1.58 2.40 -4.19
N ALA A 115 1.57 1.07 -4.31
CA ALA A 115 1.63 0.40 -5.60
C ALA A 115 0.24 0.41 -6.25
N THR A 116 -0.21 1.61 -6.64
CA THR A 116 -1.46 1.82 -7.39
C THR A 116 -1.32 1.46 -8.86
N ASP A 117 -0.09 1.34 -9.37
CA ASP A 117 0.15 0.94 -10.76
C ASP A 117 0.40 -0.58 -10.87
N PRO A 118 -0.57 -1.36 -11.38
CA PRO A 118 -0.39 -2.80 -11.59
C PRO A 118 0.59 -3.14 -12.72
N SER A 119 1.09 -2.16 -13.48
CA SER A 119 2.17 -2.33 -14.47
C SER A 119 3.57 -2.25 -13.87
N MET A 120 3.69 -1.80 -12.61
CA MET A 120 4.94 -1.84 -11.86
C MET A 120 5.10 -3.24 -11.24
N ASP A 121 5.91 -4.09 -11.88
CA ASP A 121 6.38 -5.38 -11.34
C ASP A 121 7.45 -5.18 -10.24
N LEU A 122 7.27 -4.17 -9.38
CA LEU A 122 8.18 -3.86 -8.28
C LEU A 122 7.60 -4.35 -6.96
N GLN A 123 8.42 -5.04 -6.17
CA GLN A 123 8.06 -5.41 -4.82
C GLN A 123 7.91 -4.16 -3.94
N VAL A 124 7.06 -4.23 -2.91
CA VAL A 124 6.87 -3.16 -1.94
C VAL A 124 7.32 -3.64 -0.56
N PHE A 125 8.27 -2.93 0.04
CA PHE A 125 8.75 -3.19 1.38
C PHE A 125 8.33 -2.09 2.34
N SER A 126 7.84 -2.48 3.52
CA SER A 126 7.52 -1.52 4.57
C SER A 126 8.80 -0.83 5.09
N PRO A 127 8.78 0.49 5.35
CA PRO A 127 9.87 1.19 6.04
C PRO A 127 10.23 0.56 7.40
N GLN A 128 9.29 -0.15 8.03
CA GLN A 128 9.51 -0.81 9.32
C GLN A 128 10.09 -2.24 9.21
N SER A 129 10.25 -2.76 7.98
CA SER A 129 10.93 -4.05 7.78
C SER A 129 12.41 -3.97 8.21
N PRO A 130 13.07 -5.11 8.52
CA PRO A 130 14.49 -5.11 8.85
C PRO A 130 15.36 -4.42 7.80
N LEU A 131 15.08 -4.66 6.52
CA LEU A 131 15.74 -3.98 5.41
C LEU A 131 15.38 -2.49 5.39
N GLY A 132 14.09 -2.15 5.41
CA GLY A 132 13.61 -0.76 5.36
C GLY A 132 14.18 0.12 6.46
N ASN A 133 14.23 -0.37 7.70
CA ASN A 133 14.82 0.35 8.83
C ASN A 133 16.33 0.56 8.66
N ALA A 134 17.04 -0.38 8.05
CA ALA A 134 18.49 -0.29 7.88
C ALA A 134 18.88 0.67 6.76
N ILE A 135 18.10 0.75 5.69
CA ILE A 135 18.37 1.64 4.56
C ILE A 135 17.77 3.03 4.73
N ALA A 136 16.81 3.24 5.64
CA ALA A 136 16.18 4.54 5.85
C ALA A 136 17.21 5.61 6.25
N GLY A 137 17.29 6.69 5.47
CA GLY A 137 18.25 7.78 5.66
C GLY A 137 19.64 7.53 5.08
N THR A 138 19.89 6.36 4.50
CA THR A 138 21.15 6.02 3.83
C THR A 138 21.21 6.69 2.46
N SER A 139 22.38 7.18 2.06
CA SER A 139 22.57 7.84 0.77
C SER A 139 23.00 6.85 -0.32
N VAL A 140 22.78 7.20 -1.59
CA VAL A 140 23.31 6.44 -2.73
C VAL A 140 24.85 6.34 -2.62
N GLY A 141 25.36 5.11 -2.73
CA GLY A 141 26.77 4.74 -2.56
C GLY A 141 27.13 4.24 -1.16
N ASP A 142 26.25 4.42 -0.17
CA ASP A 142 26.47 3.91 1.18
C ASP A 142 25.92 2.47 1.34
N SER A 143 26.49 1.74 2.30
CA SER A 143 26.02 0.40 2.67
C SER A 143 25.33 0.39 4.03
N ALA A 144 24.33 -0.49 4.17
CA ALA A 144 23.65 -0.78 5.42
C ALA A 144 23.60 -2.29 5.66
N THR A 145 23.62 -2.70 6.93
CA THR A 145 23.52 -4.10 7.34
C THR A 145 22.28 -4.31 8.18
N TYR A 146 21.53 -5.37 7.90
CA TYR A 146 20.35 -5.76 8.67
C TYR A 146 20.36 -7.25 8.98
N ALA A 147 19.69 -7.64 10.07
CA ALA A 147 19.46 -9.03 10.40
C ALA A 147 18.24 -9.56 9.62
N ALA A 148 18.47 -10.51 8.73
CA ALA A 148 17.38 -11.21 8.05
C ALA A 148 16.61 -12.11 9.03
N PRO A 149 15.34 -12.48 8.74
CA PRO A 149 14.52 -13.33 9.63
C PRO A 149 15.14 -14.69 9.98
N ASN A 150 16.10 -15.16 9.17
CA ASN A 150 16.87 -16.38 9.39
C ASN A 150 18.06 -16.18 10.36
N GLY A 151 18.23 -15.00 10.93
CA GLY A 151 19.28 -14.65 11.89
C GLY A 151 20.65 -14.33 11.27
N ARG A 152 20.75 -14.22 9.94
CA ARG A 152 21.99 -13.85 9.25
C ARG A 152 22.04 -12.35 9.03
N ASP A 153 23.24 -11.79 9.17
CA ASP A 153 23.50 -10.41 8.77
C ASP A 153 23.63 -10.34 7.25
N VAL A 154 22.86 -9.44 6.65
CA VAL A 154 22.86 -9.16 5.22
C VAL A 154 23.26 -7.71 5.04
N THR A 155 24.31 -7.48 4.25
CA THR A 155 24.76 -6.13 3.89
C THR A 155 24.29 -5.80 2.48
N VAL A 156 23.73 -4.61 2.33
CA VAL A 156 23.27 -4.06 1.05
C VAL A 156 23.89 -2.70 0.80
N GLU A 157 24.20 -2.39 -0.45
CA GLU A 157 24.62 -1.06 -0.92
C GLU A 157 23.44 -0.39 -1.63
N VAL A 158 23.16 0.88 -1.32
CA VAL A 158 22.15 1.66 -2.02
C VAL A 158 22.74 2.17 -3.33
N VAL A 159 22.23 1.69 -4.47
CA VAL A 159 22.75 2.04 -5.80
C VAL A 159 21.98 3.19 -6.44
N ASP A 160 20.67 3.27 -6.19
CA ASP A 160 19.81 4.34 -6.68
C ASP A 160 18.65 4.56 -5.70
N ALA A 161 18.20 5.79 -5.60
CA ALA A 161 17.15 6.17 -4.66
C ALA A 161 16.37 7.35 -5.25
N LYS A 162 15.19 7.08 -5.82
CA LYS A 162 14.38 8.08 -6.52
C LYS A 162 12.96 8.16 -5.96
N PRO A 163 12.33 9.34 -5.98
CA PRO A 163 10.93 9.46 -5.56
C PRO A 163 10.03 8.57 -6.41
N PHE A 164 9.16 7.80 -5.76
CA PHE A 164 8.12 7.06 -6.47
C PHE A 164 7.11 8.07 -7.03
N ARG A 165 7.08 8.16 -8.36
CA ARG A 165 6.03 8.86 -9.10
C ARG A 165 5.14 7.78 -9.68
N GLY A 166 3.99 7.57 -9.05
CA GLY A 166 2.91 6.74 -9.59
C GLY A 166 2.24 7.41 -10.78
#